data_AF-G1QEI4-F1
#
_entry.id   AF-G1QEI4-F1
#
_cell.length_a   1.000
_cell.length_b   1.000
_cell.length_c   1.000
_cell.angle_alpha   90.00
_cell.angle_beta   90.00
_cell.angle_gamma   90.00
#
_symmetry.space_group_name_H-M   'P 1'
#
loop_
_entity.id
_entity.type
_entity.pdbx_description
1 polymer ?
#
loop_
_entity_poly.entity_id
_entity_poly.type
_entity_poly.pdbx_seq_one_letter_code
_entity_poly.pdbx_strand_id
1 'polypeptide(L)'
;LRPEDPSAGFQHGNVVAFINEKMARHIKGPEFYLENISLSWAEVEDKLRAILENSAVTSEAKEACAWGSLALGVRCARRQGQLHACRVQWLQDFTKLHKSALQALASNMKEVTEKHEMECKEAAYQLQLTLAKLAEVQKEKELLRWKLLQARFATPKRIPQGYLQKTPHQLQSRRTAVTIQPMTRESS
;
A
#
# COMPACT_ATOMS: atom_id res chain seq x y z
N LEU A 1 -23.60 -12.77 -49.36
CA LEU A 1 -22.31 -12.38 -48.74
C LEU A 1 -21.52 -11.52 -49.72
N ARG A 2 -20.77 -10.52 -49.25
CA ARG A 2 -19.80 -9.82 -50.09
C ARG A 2 -18.45 -10.57 -50.03
N PRO A 3 -17.81 -10.91 -51.15
CA PRO A 3 -16.51 -11.61 -51.17
C PRO A 3 -15.40 -10.89 -50.38
N GLU A 4 -15.50 -9.57 -50.30
CA GLU A 4 -14.51 -8.69 -49.68
C GLU A 4 -14.82 -8.39 -48.21
N ASP A 5 -15.97 -8.85 -47.70
CA ASP A 5 -16.36 -8.63 -46.30
C ASP A 5 -15.43 -9.43 -45.37
N PRO A 6 -14.53 -8.77 -44.61
CA PRO A 6 -13.60 -9.47 -43.72
C PRO A 6 -14.32 -10.18 -42.57
N SER A 7 -15.58 -9.81 -42.31
CA SER A 7 -16.43 -10.44 -41.31
C SER A 7 -17.15 -11.69 -41.81
N ALA A 8 -17.08 -12.01 -43.11
CA ALA A 8 -17.66 -13.24 -43.65
C ALA A 8 -16.97 -14.51 -43.12
N GLY A 9 -15.74 -14.41 -42.62
CA GLY A 9 -14.98 -15.51 -42.00
C GLY A 9 -14.38 -16.52 -42.96
N PHE A 10 -14.77 -16.50 -44.24
CA PHE A 10 -14.13 -17.27 -45.30
C PHE A 10 -12.81 -16.64 -45.76
N GLN A 11 -11.81 -17.46 -46.00
CA GLN A 11 -10.48 -17.02 -46.48
C GLN A 11 -10.42 -16.87 -48.00
N HIS A 12 -11.21 -17.63 -48.74
CA HIS A 12 -11.09 -17.74 -50.19
C HIS A 12 -12.37 -17.25 -50.90
N GLY A 13 -12.21 -16.30 -51.83
CA GLY A 13 -13.34 -15.68 -52.54
C GLY A 13 -14.14 -16.64 -53.42
N ASN A 14 -13.51 -17.67 -53.97
CA ASN A 14 -14.20 -18.73 -54.73
C ASN A 14 -15.16 -19.55 -53.85
N VAL A 15 -14.81 -19.79 -52.59
CA VAL A 15 -15.71 -20.43 -51.61
C VAL A 15 -16.90 -19.52 -51.36
N VAL A 16 -16.68 -18.22 -51.14
CA VAL A 16 -17.77 -17.25 -50.93
C VAL A 16 -18.71 -17.21 -52.14
N ALA A 17 -18.15 -17.21 -53.36
CA ALA A 17 -18.94 -17.24 -54.59
C ALA A 17 -19.79 -18.51 -54.70
N PHE A 18 -19.23 -19.68 -54.41
CA PHE A 18 -19.96 -20.95 -54.41
C PHE A 18 -21.08 -20.98 -53.36
N ILE A 19 -20.80 -20.53 -52.12
CA ILE A 19 -21.82 -20.45 -51.06
C ILE A 19 -22.95 -19.50 -51.45
N ASN A 20 -22.61 -18.33 -52.01
CA ASN A 20 -23.60 -17.38 -52.51
C ASN A 20 -24.44 -17.98 -53.63
N GLU A 21 -23.83 -18.68 -54.59
CA GLU A 21 -24.53 -19.37 -55.67
C GLU A 21 -25.51 -20.41 -55.10
N LYS A 22 -25.05 -21.27 -54.18
CA LYS A 22 -25.88 -22.31 -53.56
C LYS A 22 -27.04 -21.75 -52.77
N MET A 23 -26.79 -20.70 -52.00
CA MET A 23 -27.82 -19.99 -51.24
C MET A 23 -28.83 -19.31 -52.16
N ALA A 24 -28.38 -18.70 -53.27
CA ALA A 24 -29.23 -17.96 -54.21
C ALA A 24 -30.13 -18.84 -55.08
N ARG A 25 -30.01 -20.17 -55.01
CA ARG A 25 -30.89 -21.11 -55.73
C ARG A 25 -32.35 -21.00 -55.31
N HIS A 26 -32.62 -20.48 -54.12
CA HIS A 26 -33.97 -20.24 -53.63
C HIS A 26 -34.02 -18.93 -52.82
N ILE A 27 -35.12 -18.17 -52.95
CA ILE A 27 -35.27 -16.83 -52.31
C ILE A 27 -35.09 -16.87 -50.79
N LYS A 28 -35.50 -17.99 -50.17
CA LYS A 28 -35.36 -18.22 -48.72
C LYS A 28 -33.91 -18.23 -48.25
N GLY A 29 -32.93 -18.59 -49.07
CA GLY A 29 -31.52 -18.59 -48.66
C GLY A 29 -31.02 -17.19 -48.30
N PRO A 30 -31.05 -16.22 -49.24
CA PRO A 30 -30.66 -14.85 -48.97
C PRO A 30 -31.54 -14.17 -47.91
N GLU A 31 -32.85 -14.41 -47.91
CA GLU A 31 -33.76 -13.90 -46.86
C GLU A 31 -33.33 -14.38 -45.48
N PHE A 32 -33.15 -15.70 -45.32
CA PHE A 32 -32.72 -16.29 -44.07
C PHE A 32 -31.38 -15.74 -43.60
N TYR A 33 -30.41 -15.57 -44.51
CA TYR A 33 -29.13 -14.97 -44.15
C TYR A 33 -29.28 -13.53 -43.61
N LEU A 34 -30.06 -12.70 -44.30
CA LEU A 34 -30.23 -11.28 -43.95
C LEU A 34 -31.03 -11.10 -42.66
N GLU A 35 -32.10 -11.86 -42.47
CA GLU A 35 -32.96 -11.80 -41.27
C GLU A 35 -32.21 -12.20 -40.00
N ASN A 36 -31.18 -13.04 -40.11
CA ASN A 36 -30.51 -13.66 -38.98
C ASN A 36 -29.08 -13.16 -38.75
N ILE A 37 -28.59 -12.18 -39.52
CA ILE A 37 -27.22 -11.67 -39.43
C ILE A 37 -26.84 -11.09 -38.07
N SER A 38 -27.83 -10.58 -37.33
CA SER A 38 -27.65 -9.93 -36.03
C SER A 38 -27.87 -10.88 -34.85
N LEU A 39 -28.34 -12.11 -35.10
CA LEU A 39 -28.65 -13.07 -34.05
C LEU A 39 -27.40 -13.80 -33.56
N SER A 40 -27.52 -14.41 -32.38
CA SER A 40 -26.54 -15.35 -31.88
C SER A 40 -26.58 -16.66 -32.66
N TRP A 41 -25.48 -17.42 -32.65
CA TRP A 41 -25.42 -18.72 -33.33
C TRP A 41 -26.51 -19.69 -32.83
N ALA A 42 -26.79 -19.69 -31.53
CA ALA A 42 -27.83 -20.55 -30.95
C ALA A 42 -29.22 -20.22 -31.55
N GLU A 43 -29.59 -18.95 -31.65
CA GLU A 43 -30.86 -18.52 -32.23
C GLU A 43 -30.97 -18.86 -33.73
N VAL A 44 -29.85 -18.76 -34.47
CA VAL A 44 -29.78 -19.17 -35.88
C VAL A 44 -30.02 -20.69 -36.02
N GLU A 45 -29.38 -21.48 -35.17
CA GLU A 45 -29.49 -22.95 -35.16
C GLU A 45 -30.91 -23.40 -34.80
N ASP A 46 -31.53 -22.77 -33.81
CA ASP A 46 -32.92 -23.03 -33.42
C ASP A 46 -33.91 -22.72 -34.55
N LYS A 47 -33.72 -21.59 -35.25
CA LYS A 47 -34.53 -21.25 -36.42
C LYS A 47 -34.32 -22.22 -37.58
N LEU A 48 -33.08 -22.64 -37.83
CA LEU A 48 -32.80 -23.64 -38.86
C LEU A 48 -33.47 -24.97 -38.54
N ARG A 49 -33.40 -25.42 -37.27
CA ARG A 49 -34.08 -26.64 -36.80
C ARG A 49 -35.58 -26.58 -37.09
N ALA A 50 -36.24 -25.48 -36.72
CA ALA A 50 -37.67 -25.30 -36.98
C ALA A 50 -38.02 -25.36 -38.48
N ILE A 51 -37.18 -24.82 -39.35
CA ILE A 51 -37.35 -24.90 -40.81
C ILE A 51 -37.17 -26.35 -41.32
N LEU A 52 -36.19 -27.08 -40.79
CA LEU A 52 -35.92 -28.46 -41.18
C LEU A 52 -37.04 -29.42 -40.77
N GLU A 53 -37.62 -29.22 -39.58
CA GLU A 53 -38.73 -30.02 -39.05
C GLU A 53 -40.07 -29.71 -39.72
N ASN A 54 -40.22 -28.53 -40.33
CA ASN A 54 -41.45 -28.15 -41.01
C ASN A 54 -41.62 -28.88 -42.36
N SER A 55 -42.62 -29.75 -42.46
CA SER A 55 -42.94 -30.50 -43.68
C SER A 55 -43.51 -29.64 -44.81
N ALA A 56 -44.03 -28.44 -44.51
CA ALA A 56 -44.56 -27.52 -45.51
C ALA A 56 -43.46 -26.77 -46.27
N VAL A 57 -42.21 -26.79 -45.79
CA VAL A 57 -41.07 -26.14 -46.45
C VAL A 57 -40.47 -27.11 -47.47
N THR A 58 -40.25 -26.64 -48.70
CA THR A 58 -39.65 -27.44 -49.78
C THR A 58 -38.21 -27.82 -49.48
N SER A 59 -37.73 -28.93 -50.05
CA SER A 59 -36.34 -29.37 -49.88
C SER A 59 -35.33 -28.32 -50.35
N GLU A 60 -35.61 -27.63 -51.47
CA GLU A 60 -34.76 -26.57 -52.01
C GLU A 60 -34.68 -25.36 -51.07
N ALA A 61 -35.80 -24.98 -50.45
CA ALA A 61 -35.81 -23.90 -49.46
C ALA A 61 -35.00 -24.30 -48.21
N LYS A 62 -35.14 -25.55 -47.74
CA LYS A 62 -34.34 -26.08 -46.62
C LYS A 62 -32.85 -26.06 -46.92
N GLU A 63 -32.45 -26.50 -48.12
CA GLU A 63 -31.06 -26.49 -48.56
C GLU A 63 -30.50 -25.06 -48.63
N ALA A 64 -31.26 -24.12 -49.22
CA ALA A 64 -30.84 -22.73 -49.32
C ALA A 64 -30.69 -22.07 -47.93
N CYS A 65 -31.61 -22.36 -46.98
CA CYS A 65 -31.48 -21.93 -45.59
C CYS A 65 -30.26 -22.56 -44.91
N ALA A 66 -29.94 -23.83 -45.17
CA ALA A 66 -28.76 -24.48 -44.62
C ALA A 66 -27.46 -23.81 -45.10
N TRP A 67 -27.38 -23.43 -46.38
CA TRP A 67 -26.25 -22.64 -46.90
C TRP A 67 -26.17 -21.24 -46.26
N GLY A 68 -27.32 -20.59 -46.02
CA GLY A 68 -27.40 -19.35 -45.27
C GLY A 68 -26.92 -19.48 -43.81
N SER A 69 -27.32 -20.56 -43.13
CA SER A 69 -26.86 -20.88 -41.77
C SER A 69 -25.37 -21.18 -41.72
N LEU A 70 -24.81 -21.91 -42.69
CA LEU A 70 -23.37 -22.16 -42.77
C LEU A 70 -22.60 -20.85 -42.86
N ALA A 71 -23.05 -19.94 -43.74
CA ALA A 71 -22.46 -18.62 -43.87
C ALA A 71 -22.51 -17.80 -42.56
N LEU A 72 -23.63 -17.85 -41.84
CA LEU A 72 -23.78 -17.20 -40.53
C LEU A 72 -22.87 -17.85 -39.48
N GLY A 73 -22.79 -19.17 -39.43
CA GLY A 73 -21.94 -19.91 -38.49
C GLY A 73 -20.46 -19.58 -38.64
N VAL A 74 -19.97 -19.52 -39.89
CA VAL A 74 -18.59 -19.12 -40.19
C VAL A 74 -18.31 -17.68 -39.76
N ARG A 75 -19.24 -16.75 -40.01
CA ARG A 75 -19.18 -15.36 -39.52
C ARG A 75 -19.15 -15.30 -37.98
N CYS A 76 -20.01 -16.05 -37.31
CA CYS A 76 -20.06 -16.13 -35.84
C CYS A 76 -18.72 -16.66 -35.28
N ALA A 77 -18.18 -17.75 -35.83
CA ALA A 77 -16.90 -18.31 -35.42
C ALA A 77 -15.75 -17.32 -35.61
N ARG A 78 -15.73 -16.61 -36.76
CA ARG A 78 -14.72 -15.56 -37.01
C ARG A 78 -14.79 -14.43 -36.00
N ARG A 79 -15.99 -13.90 -35.75
CA ARG A 79 -16.22 -12.82 -34.78
C ARG A 79 -15.82 -13.27 -33.37
N GLN A 80 -16.18 -14.48 -32.99
CA GLN A 80 -15.83 -15.05 -31.70
C GLN A 80 -14.31 -15.17 -31.53
N GLY A 81 -13.60 -15.66 -32.57
CA GLY A 81 -12.14 -15.72 -32.56
C GLY A 81 -11.48 -14.33 -32.40
N GLN A 82 -11.98 -13.31 -33.10
CA GLN A 82 -11.49 -11.93 -32.95
C GLN A 82 -11.72 -11.36 -31.55
N LEU A 83 -12.93 -11.53 -31.01
CA LEU A 83 -13.26 -11.08 -29.65
C LEU A 83 -12.41 -11.77 -28.59
N HIS A 84 -12.17 -13.08 -28.74
CA HIS A 84 -11.31 -13.83 -27.83
C HIS A 84 -9.86 -13.35 -27.89
N ALA A 85 -9.31 -13.13 -29.09
CA ALA A 85 -7.96 -12.60 -29.24
C ALA A 85 -7.80 -11.22 -28.59
N CYS A 86 -8.75 -10.30 -28.83
CA CYS A 86 -8.76 -8.98 -28.19
C CYS A 86 -8.86 -9.09 -26.66
N ARG A 87 -9.70 -10.01 -26.14
CA ARG A 87 -9.86 -10.23 -24.71
C ARG A 87 -8.58 -10.76 -24.07
N VAL A 88 -7.92 -11.73 -24.72
CA VAL A 88 -6.64 -12.28 -24.24
C VAL A 88 -5.58 -11.19 -24.22
N GLN A 89 -5.47 -10.38 -25.28
CA GLN A 89 -4.53 -9.27 -25.33
C GLN A 89 -4.78 -8.26 -24.20
N TRP A 90 -6.04 -7.85 -24.01
CA TRP A 90 -6.42 -6.93 -22.94
C TRP A 90 -6.06 -7.48 -21.54
N LEU A 91 -6.32 -8.76 -21.28
CA LEU A 91 -5.98 -9.40 -20.00
C LEU A 91 -4.45 -9.43 -19.76
N GLN A 92 -3.67 -9.70 -20.80
CA GLN A 92 -2.21 -9.68 -20.70
C GLN A 92 -1.69 -8.28 -20.36
N ASP A 93 -2.19 -7.25 -21.03
CA ASP A 93 -1.75 -5.88 -20.80
C ASP A 93 -2.19 -5.36 -19.43
N PHE A 94 -3.40 -5.71 -19.00
CA PHE A 94 -3.88 -5.45 -17.64
C PHE A 94 -2.97 -6.10 -16.58
N THR A 95 -2.56 -7.35 -16.79
CA THR A 95 -1.67 -8.08 -15.87
C THR A 95 -0.28 -7.44 -15.81
N LYS A 96 0.28 -7.01 -16.95
CA LYS A 96 1.57 -6.29 -16.98
C LYS A 96 1.50 -4.98 -16.21
N LEU A 97 0.43 -4.20 -16.43
CA LEU A 97 0.22 -2.93 -15.72
C LEU A 97 0.13 -3.18 -14.21
N HIS A 98 -0.69 -4.14 -13.79
CA HIS A 98 -0.84 -4.46 -12.37
C HIS A 98 0.48 -4.92 -11.72
N LYS A 99 1.26 -5.76 -12.42
CA LYS A 99 2.58 -6.17 -11.95
C LYS A 99 3.52 -4.98 -11.77
N SER A 100 3.55 -4.06 -12.73
CA SER A 100 4.38 -2.85 -12.63
C SER A 100 3.96 -1.93 -11.48
N ALA A 101 2.65 -1.76 -11.26
CA ALA A 101 2.11 -0.96 -10.17
C ALA A 101 2.46 -1.56 -8.79
N LEU A 102 2.33 -2.88 -8.63
CA LEU A 102 2.73 -3.57 -7.41
C LEU A 102 4.23 -3.47 -7.15
N GLN A 103 5.05 -3.57 -8.18
CA GLN A 103 6.51 -3.42 -8.05
C GLN A 103 6.89 -2.00 -7.64
N ALA A 104 6.27 -0.98 -8.25
CA ALA A 104 6.48 0.42 -7.86
C ALA A 104 6.04 0.67 -6.41
N LEU A 105 4.88 0.15 -6.01
CA LEU A 105 4.39 0.26 -4.63
C LEU A 105 5.35 -0.41 -3.64
N ALA A 106 5.83 -1.62 -3.94
CA ALA A 106 6.79 -2.33 -3.09
C ALA A 106 8.11 -1.54 -2.94
N SER A 107 8.59 -0.93 -4.03
CA SER A 107 9.78 -0.07 -4.00
C SER A 107 9.55 1.15 -3.11
N ASN A 108 8.43 1.85 -3.27
CA ASN A 108 8.10 3.02 -2.47
C ASN A 108 7.95 2.68 -0.98
N MET A 109 7.30 1.55 -0.66
CA MET A 109 7.18 1.07 0.72
C MET A 109 8.54 0.79 1.34
N LYS A 110 9.45 0.17 0.59
CA LYS A 110 10.81 -0.08 1.03
C LYS A 110 11.56 1.24 1.30
N GLU A 111 11.50 2.19 0.37
CA GLU A 111 12.16 3.50 0.52
C GLU A 111 11.63 4.27 1.75
N VAL A 112 10.32 4.31 1.95
CA VAL A 112 9.72 4.98 3.12
C VAL A 112 10.13 4.30 4.41
N THR A 113 10.19 2.96 4.43
CA THR A 113 10.62 2.19 5.61
C THR A 113 12.08 2.47 5.94
N GLU A 114 12.97 2.44 4.94
CA GLU A 114 14.39 2.73 5.12
C GLU A 114 14.61 4.17 5.60
N LYS A 115 13.90 5.14 5.01
CA LYS A 115 13.96 6.54 5.44
C LYS A 115 13.53 6.69 6.90
N HIS A 116 12.41 6.08 7.27
CA HIS A 116 11.89 6.13 8.63
C HIS A 116 12.87 5.49 9.63
N GLU A 117 13.49 4.36 9.27
CA GLU A 117 14.49 3.70 10.11
C GLU A 117 15.72 4.60 10.34
N MET A 118 16.19 5.30 9.30
CA MET A 118 17.29 6.26 9.43
C MET A 118 16.92 7.44 10.33
N GLU A 119 15.73 8.02 10.15
CA GLU A 119 15.25 9.12 11.00
C GLU A 119 15.14 8.69 12.47
N CYS A 120 14.65 7.47 12.73
CA CYS A 120 14.59 6.91 14.08
C CYS A 120 15.97 6.72 14.71
N LYS A 121 16.95 6.21 13.94
CA LYS A 121 18.33 6.05 14.40
C LYS A 121 18.97 7.39 14.74
N GLU A 122 18.78 8.41 13.90
CA GLU A 122 19.30 9.75 14.14
C GLU A 122 18.67 10.38 15.39
N ALA A 123 17.34 10.29 15.54
CA ALA A 123 16.65 10.80 16.72
C ALA A 123 17.14 10.12 18.00
N ALA A 124 17.35 8.79 17.97
CA ALA A 124 17.90 8.04 19.09
C ALA A 124 19.33 8.49 19.43
N TYR A 125 20.17 8.72 18.43
CA TYR A 125 21.53 9.24 18.62
C TYR A 125 21.53 10.63 19.27
N GLN A 126 20.72 11.56 18.77
CA GLN A 126 20.59 12.90 19.35
C GLN A 126 20.06 12.87 20.78
N LEU A 127 19.11 11.98 21.08
CA LEU A 127 18.63 11.77 22.44
C LEU A 127 19.76 11.29 23.37
N GLN A 128 20.57 10.32 22.94
CA GLN A 128 21.71 9.87 23.74
C GLN A 128 22.73 10.99 23.98
N LEU A 129 23.03 11.78 22.95
CA LEU A 129 23.96 12.90 23.06
C LEU A 129 23.45 13.97 24.05
N THR A 130 22.16 14.31 23.99
CA THR A 130 21.56 15.29 24.91
C THR A 130 21.52 14.78 26.35
N LEU A 131 21.21 13.50 26.56
CA LEU A 131 21.27 12.87 27.89
C LEU A 131 22.69 12.88 28.46
N ALA A 132 23.71 12.59 27.65
CA ALA A 132 25.11 12.66 28.07
C ALA A 132 25.51 14.08 28.48
N LYS A 133 25.16 15.09 27.68
CA LYS A 133 25.39 16.52 28.01
C LYS A 133 24.70 16.92 29.31
N LEU A 134 23.45 16.49 29.50
CA LEU A 134 22.69 16.76 30.73
C LEU A 134 23.36 16.14 31.96
N ALA A 135 23.90 14.92 31.84
CA ALA A 135 24.62 14.27 32.92
C ALA A 135 25.89 15.05 33.31
N GLU A 136 26.64 15.58 32.35
CA GLU A 136 27.82 16.42 32.62
C GLU A 136 27.44 17.72 33.33
N VAL A 137 26.43 18.46 32.84
CA VAL A 137 25.93 19.67 33.50
C VAL A 137 25.45 19.38 34.93
N GLN A 138 24.83 18.22 35.14
CA GLN A 138 24.40 17.80 36.48
C GLN A 138 25.60 17.54 37.40
N LYS A 139 26.69 16.93 36.91
CA LYS A 139 27.93 16.77 37.69
C LYS A 139 28.57 18.12 38.03
N GLU A 140 28.66 19.04 37.07
CA GLU A 140 29.19 20.39 37.27
C GLU A 140 28.38 21.15 38.34
N LYS A 141 27.06 21.07 38.28
CA LYS A 141 26.16 21.65 39.29
C LYS A 141 26.42 21.09 40.68
N GLU A 142 26.57 19.77 40.82
CA GLU A 142 26.88 19.15 42.12
C GLU A 142 28.26 19.57 42.64
N LEU A 143 29.26 19.69 41.77
CA LEU A 143 30.58 20.21 42.12
C LEU A 143 30.51 21.66 42.62
N LEU A 144 29.75 22.53 41.94
CA LEU A 144 29.55 23.91 42.36
C LEU A 144 28.82 24.01 43.71
N ARG A 145 27.79 23.18 43.92
CA ARG A 145 27.11 23.07 45.22
C ARG A 145 28.08 22.71 46.33
N TRP A 146 28.96 21.72 46.11
CA TRP A 146 29.96 21.31 47.08
C TRP A 146 30.97 22.43 47.39
N LYS A 147 31.47 23.14 46.37
CA LYS A 147 32.38 24.30 46.55
C LYS A 147 31.73 25.42 47.38
N LEU A 148 30.46 25.74 47.11
CA LEU A 148 29.70 26.72 47.89
C LEU A 148 29.54 26.30 49.36
N LEU A 149 29.28 25.01 49.60
CA LEU A 149 29.19 24.45 50.94
C LEU A 149 30.52 24.62 51.70
N GLN A 150 31.65 24.29 51.08
CA GLN A 150 32.97 24.48 51.68
C GLN A 150 33.27 25.95 51.99
N ALA A 151 33.00 26.86 51.06
CA ALA A 151 33.22 28.29 51.26
C ALA A 151 32.44 28.83 52.48
N ARG A 152 31.21 28.33 52.68
CA ARG A 152 30.37 28.67 53.84
C ARG A 152 30.95 28.18 55.17
N PHE A 153 31.62 27.03 55.18
CA PHE A 153 32.23 26.45 56.39
C PHE A 153 33.68 26.89 56.62
N ALA A 154 34.35 27.42 55.59
CA ALA A 154 35.73 27.90 55.67
C ALA A 154 35.88 29.36 56.14
N THR A 155 34.79 30.13 56.23
CA THR A 155 34.83 31.48 56.82
C THR A 155 35.03 31.43 58.34
N PRO A 156 36.15 31.95 58.90
CA PRO A 156 36.28 32.09 60.34
C PRO A 156 35.26 33.12 60.82
N LYS A 157 34.49 32.79 61.87
CA LYS A 157 33.70 33.79 62.61
C LYS A 157 34.65 34.92 63.04
N ARG A 158 34.57 36.08 62.38
CA ARG A 158 35.20 37.32 62.87
C ARG A 158 34.50 37.70 64.17
N ILE A 159 35.16 37.41 65.29
CA ILE A 159 34.84 38.05 66.58
C ILE A 159 35.30 39.51 66.44
N PRO A 160 34.45 40.51 66.66
CA PRO A 160 34.89 41.91 66.64
C PRO A 160 35.82 42.17 67.83
N GLN A 161 37.12 42.32 67.56
CA GLN A 161 38.09 42.87 68.51
C GLN A 161 37.88 44.38 68.61
N GLY A 162 37.19 44.79 69.68
CA GLY A 162 37.17 46.15 70.18
C GLY A 162 37.65 46.16 71.63
N TYR A 163 38.58 47.07 71.92
CA TYR A 163 39.09 47.49 73.23
C TYR A 163 40.33 46.76 73.79
N LEU A 164 41.47 47.31 73.38
CA LEU A 164 42.77 47.22 74.03
C LEU A 164 42.89 48.42 75.00
N GLN A 165 43.08 48.19 76.31
CA GLN A 165 44.22 48.69 77.12
C GLN A 165 44.02 48.62 78.64
N LYS A 166 44.99 47.93 79.27
CA LYS A 166 45.75 48.29 80.51
C LYS A 166 45.02 48.25 81.88
N THR A 167 45.54 47.75 83.01
CA THR A 167 46.72 46.97 83.48
C THR A 167 46.48 46.70 85.01
N PRO A 168 47.37 46.07 85.81
CA PRO A 168 47.05 44.87 86.62
C PRO A 168 46.71 45.20 88.09
N HIS A 169 46.29 44.20 88.88
CA HIS A 169 46.83 43.86 90.22
C HIS A 169 45.97 42.78 90.91
N GLN A 170 46.66 41.71 91.31
CA GLN A 170 46.52 40.94 92.58
C GLN A 170 45.13 40.83 93.23
N LEU A 171 44.60 39.61 93.37
CA LEU A 171 44.39 39.01 94.69
C LEU A 171 44.00 37.53 94.62
N GLN A 172 44.64 36.80 95.51
CA GLN A 172 44.63 35.37 95.73
C GLN A 172 43.47 34.98 96.66
N SER A 173 42.74 33.91 96.33
CA SER A 173 41.92 33.05 97.22
C SER A 173 40.87 32.33 96.37
N ARG A 174 40.39 31.12 96.64
CA ARG A 174 40.67 30.02 97.56
C ARG A 174 39.73 28.88 97.09
N ARG A 175 40.12 27.63 97.35
CA ARG A 175 39.40 26.37 97.09
C ARG A 175 37.89 26.39 97.37
N THR A 176 37.12 25.61 96.60
CA THR A 176 36.30 24.40 96.95
C THR A 176 35.46 24.02 95.73
N ALA A 177 35.61 22.84 95.11
CA ALA A 177 35.11 21.51 95.49
C ALA A 177 33.59 21.32 95.31
N VAL A 178 33.25 20.13 94.79
CA VAL A 178 31.95 19.45 94.69
C VAL A 178 31.15 19.68 93.40
N THR A 179 30.39 18.75 92.79
CA THR A 179 30.35 17.29 92.53
C THR A 179 29.04 17.11 91.72
N ILE A 180 28.93 16.05 90.90
CA ILE A 180 27.70 15.36 90.43
C ILE A 180 26.97 15.94 89.19
N GLN A 181 27.23 15.31 88.03
CA GLN A 181 26.33 14.52 87.13
C GLN A 181 24.78 14.50 87.38
N PRO A 182 23.96 13.77 86.60
CA PRO A 182 23.69 13.78 85.15
C PRO A 182 22.15 13.71 84.85
N MET A 183 21.77 13.41 83.60
CA MET A 183 20.46 12.87 83.15
C MET A 183 19.24 13.81 83.23
N THR A 184 18.22 13.78 82.38
CA THR A 184 17.54 12.74 81.56
C THR A 184 16.98 13.42 80.28
N ARG A 185 16.88 12.77 79.11
CA ARG A 185 15.71 11.96 78.65
C ARG A 185 14.41 12.79 78.77
N GLU A 186 13.65 13.04 77.72
CA GLU A 186 12.81 12.05 77.04
C GLU A 186 11.96 12.69 75.91
N SER A 187 11.58 11.86 74.94
CA SER A 187 10.23 11.76 74.32
C SER A 187 9.67 12.96 73.54
N SER A 188 9.10 12.83 72.33
CA SER A 188 8.75 11.73 71.42
C SER A 188 8.66 12.31 70.01
#